data_AF-A0A8H7QKN9-F1
#
_entry.id   AF-A0A8H7QKN9-F1
#
_cell.length_a   1.000
_cell.length_b   1.000
_cell.length_c   1.000
_cell.angle_alpha   90.00
_cell.angle_beta   90.00
_cell.angle_gamma   90.00
#
_symmetry.space_group_name_H-M   'P 1'
#
loop_
_entity.id
_entity.type
_entity.pdbx_description
1 polymer ?
#
loop_
_entity_poly.entity_id
_entity_poly.type
_entity_poly.pdbx_seq_one_letter_code
_entity_poly.pdbx_strand_id
1 'polypeptide(L)'
;MEDNTQEGREQLMQVEEYLNQTHIADDDEELIERVPEDGAQLEEEIDVMPTELSTPISLMQKKKTDQENEKKKKKRKKKSKTANLPEAGTELPDDYVEKHAEDVVENPFDPERPLSQRIEYAIMKYRKNHKFSGEKKAIFDNYLKFGGINTGPNMFLGRATSADRPDDPDAEFDFDAAKTAIDSVPDELEEGVEVNFTEVAQVYFSNTFIRESRFISLQDFVDAPVLIDAFLRYLQIRNVAPEYAEDIANARAIVGEAKIQLPKCKRISGFMPGNYNKACASLFGALESDMDTSWMTEATMKIQKQFLSFVVETIGTNSDDSKKIVKAHIKDPDNVRLVETKEWVFAKIAEIAPYSETDAQDDLIKVTFENKENSEEKFDIFLEKKIVDFMMIGMVTRATFCKLSSGDWYLEGATRVMPSFYMEDDCMVEEDLDF
;
A
#
# COMPACT_ATOMS: atom_id res chain seq x y z
N MET A 1 18.02 -37.01 -6.49
CA MET A 1 17.09 -35.98 -7.00
C MET A 1 15.76 -36.07 -6.24
N GLU A 2 15.78 -36.11 -4.91
CA GLU A 2 14.54 -36.23 -4.11
C GLU A 2 14.49 -35.29 -2.90
N ASP A 3 15.46 -34.38 -2.71
CA ASP A 3 15.53 -33.56 -1.49
C ASP A 3 14.93 -32.14 -1.63
N ASN A 4 14.54 -31.70 -2.84
CA ASN A 4 14.18 -30.29 -3.08
C ASN A 4 12.66 -30.00 -3.03
N THR A 5 11.84 -30.95 -2.57
CA THR A 5 10.37 -30.80 -2.53
C THR A 5 9.81 -30.72 -1.11
N GLN A 6 10.61 -30.99 -0.09
CA GLN A 6 10.16 -30.96 1.30
C GLN A 6 10.22 -29.54 1.87
N GLU A 7 11.30 -28.81 1.59
CA GLU A 7 11.50 -27.42 2.04
C GLU A 7 10.48 -26.45 1.41
N GLY A 8 10.16 -26.62 0.13
CA GLY A 8 9.10 -25.83 -0.53
C GLY A 8 7.68 -26.13 -0.03
N ARG A 9 7.43 -27.35 0.45
CA ARG A 9 6.15 -27.73 1.08
C ARG A 9 6.02 -27.21 2.50
N GLU A 10 7.12 -27.15 3.24
CA GLU A 10 7.16 -26.55 4.58
C GLU A 10 6.94 -25.04 4.52
N GLN A 11 7.51 -24.35 3.52
CA GLN A 11 7.26 -22.92 3.29
C GLN A 11 5.80 -22.64 2.90
N LEU A 12 5.19 -23.48 2.05
CA LEU A 12 3.76 -23.36 1.70
C LEU A 12 2.82 -23.59 2.89
N MET A 13 3.13 -24.57 3.75
CA MET A 13 2.35 -24.81 4.98
C MET A 13 2.46 -23.63 5.97
N GLN A 14 3.63 -23.00 6.09
CA GLN A 14 3.80 -21.82 6.94
C GLN A 14 3.00 -20.62 6.43
N VAL A 15 2.86 -20.46 5.11
CA VAL A 15 2.03 -19.42 4.49
C VAL A 15 0.54 -19.69 4.72
N GLU A 16 0.07 -20.94 4.58
CA GLU A 16 -1.32 -21.31 4.89
C GLU A 16 -1.65 -21.17 6.38
N GLU A 17 -0.73 -21.51 7.28
CA GLU A 17 -0.92 -21.37 8.73
C GLU A 17 -0.98 -19.89 9.13
N TYR A 18 -0.18 -19.04 8.49
CA TYR A 18 -0.24 -17.59 8.66
C TYR A 18 -1.57 -16.98 8.21
N LEU A 19 -2.08 -17.38 7.03
CA LEU A 19 -3.37 -16.93 6.50
C LEU A 19 -4.56 -17.41 7.36
N ASN A 20 -4.47 -18.60 7.94
CA ASN A 20 -5.51 -19.13 8.82
C ASN A 20 -5.52 -18.47 10.20
N GLN A 21 -4.36 -18.05 10.73
CA GLN A 21 -4.29 -17.29 11.98
C GLN A 21 -4.89 -15.88 11.84
N THR A 22 -4.78 -15.26 10.66
CA THR A 22 -5.41 -13.95 10.39
C THR A 22 -6.94 -14.00 10.34
N HIS A 23 -7.55 -15.15 10.09
CA HIS A 23 -9.01 -15.30 10.05
C HIS A 23 -9.67 -15.54 11.41
N ILE A 24 -8.90 -15.85 12.45
CA ILE A 24 -9.42 -16.15 13.81
C ILE A 24 -9.33 -14.92 14.74
N ALA A 25 -8.57 -13.89 14.37
CA ALA A 25 -8.32 -12.72 15.23
C ALA A 25 -9.35 -11.58 15.13
N ASP A 26 -10.37 -11.70 14.28
CA ASP A 26 -11.36 -10.64 14.04
C ASP A 26 -12.65 -10.76 14.88
N ASP A 27 -12.76 -11.73 15.79
CA ASP A 27 -14.01 -12.01 16.54
C ASP A 27 -14.07 -11.49 18.00
N ASP A 28 -13.16 -10.59 18.42
CA ASP A 28 -13.22 -9.95 19.76
C ASP A 28 -13.51 -8.42 19.67
N GLU A 29 -14.75 -8.07 19.29
CA GLU A 29 -15.37 -6.78 19.66
C GLU A 29 -16.63 -7.02 20.52
N GLU A 30 -16.44 -7.12 21.84
CA GLU A 30 -17.49 -6.88 22.85
C GLU A 30 -17.12 -5.58 23.59
N LEU A 31 -17.85 -4.46 23.47
CA LEU A 31 -19.08 -4.06 24.19
C LEU A 31 -19.23 -2.53 23.90
N ILE A 32 -20.38 -1.87 23.72
CA ILE A 32 -21.54 -1.68 24.62
C ILE A 32 -22.68 -1.04 23.78
N GLU A 33 -23.84 -1.70 23.64
CA GLU A 33 -25.13 -1.02 23.41
C GLU A 33 -26.08 -1.41 24.55
N ARG A 34 -26.44 -0.44 25.39
CA ARG A 34 -27.58 -0.54 26.31
C ARG A 34 -28.71 0.32 25.78
N VAL A 35 -29.72 -0.33 25.22
CA VAL A 35 -31.03 0.26 24.95
C VAL A 35 -31.89 0.18 26.21
N PRO A 36 -32.62 1.24 26.59
CA PRO A 36 -33.87 1.09 27.30
C PRO A 36 -35.05 1.35 26.34
N GLU A 37 -35.92 0.35 26.19
CA GLU A 37 -37.29 0.53 25.75
C GLU A 37 -38.07 1.30 26.85
N ASP A 38 -38.68 2.44 26.51
CA ASP A 38 -40.12 2.62 26.66
C ASP A 38 -40.57 3.97 26.08
N GLY A 39 -41.75 3.95 25.43
CA GLY A 39 -42.27 5.08 24.68
C GLY A 39 -42.92 6.17 25.53
N ALA A 40 -42.77 7.42 25.08
CA ALA A 40 -43.76 8.47 25.26
C ALA A 40 -43.55 9.57 24.20
N GLN A 41 -44.62 9.87 23.46
CA GLN A 41 -44.72 11.03 22.58
C GLN A 41 -44.76 12.31 23.43
N LEU A 42 -44.00 13.34 23.04
CA LEU A 42 -44.34 14.72 23.32
C LEU A 42 -43.94 15.59 22.12
N GLU A 43 -44.97 16.21 21.52
CA GLU A 43 -44.89 17.30 20.56
C GLU A 43 -44.40 18.56 21.28
N GLU A 44 -43.49 19.32 20.67
CA GLU A 44 -43.46 20.78 20.86
C GLU A 44 -42.81 21.47 19.65
N GLU A 45 -43.52 22.48 19.15
CA GLU A 45 -43.22 23.32 17.99
C GLU A 45 -41.93 24.12 18.16
N ILE A 46 -41.11 24.19 17.10
CA ILE A 46 -40.22 25.35 16.88
C ILE A 46 -40.28 25.79 15.42
N ASP A 47 -41.05 26.86 15.26
CA ASP A 47 -41.00 28.03 14.39
C ASP A 47 -40.33 28.01 13.00
N VAL A 48 -41.06 28.62 12.06
CA VAL A 48 -40.76 28.79 10.64
C VAL A 48 -39.87 30.02 10.45
N MET A 49 -38.78 29.89 9.69
CA MET A 49 -38.10 31.03 9.07
C MET A 49 -38.01 30.90 7.55
N PRO A 50 -37.99 32.03 6.81
CA PRO A 50 -38.59 32.11 5.49
C PRO A 50 -37.64 31.64 4.37
N THR A 51 -38.24 30.92 3.43
CA THR A 51 -37.76 30.71 2.06
C THR A 51 -37.53 32.04 1.35
N GLU A 52 -36.30 32.37 0.97
CA GLU A 52 -35.96 32.99 -0.33
C GLU A 52 -34.47 32.77 -0.67
N LEU A 53 -34.17 31.71 -1.43
CA LEU A 53 -33.17 31.71 -2.52
C LEU A 53 -33.34 30.42 -3.34
N SER A 54 -34.33 30.41 -4.24
CA SER A 54 -34.54 29.31 -5.19
C SER A 54 -33.75 29.54 -6.47
N THR A 55 -32.93 28.57 -6.85
CA THR A 55 -32.34 28.46 -8.21
C THR A 55 -33.23 27.57 -9.11
N PRO A 56 -33.24 27.80 -10.44
CA PRO A 56 -34.31 27.39 -11.33
C PRO A 56 -34.21 25.95 -11.86
N ILE A 57 -33.88 24.98 -10.99
CA ILE A 57 -33.84 23.53 -11.35
C ILE A 57 -35.07 22.78 -10.77
N SER A 58 -35.68 23.30 -9.70
CA SER A 58 -36.79 22.62 -9.01
C SER A 58 -38.17 22.71 -9.70
N LEU A 59 -38.28 23.41 -10.83
CA LEU A 59 -39.56 23.59 -11.55
C LEU A 59 -39.78 22.59 -12.70
N MET A 60 -38.79 21.76 -13.07
CA MET A 60 -38.92 20.77 -14.15
C MET A 60 -39.24 19.34 -13.69
N GLN A 61 -39.07 19.01 -12.42
CA GLN A 61 -39.37 17.65 -11.90
C GLN A 61 -40.83 17.45 -11.47
N LYS A 62 -41.65 18.50 -11.39
CA LYS A 62 -43.04 18.43 -10.89
C LYS A 62 -44.11 18.18 -11.97
N LYS A 63 -43.72 17.89 -13.21
CA LYS A 63 -44.64 17.68 -14.35
C LYS A 63 -44.62 16.29 -15.00
N LYS A 64 -44.02 15.28 -14.36
CA LYS A 64 -44.00 13.89 -14.86
C LYS A 64 -44.46 12.84 -13.86
N THR A 65 -45.26 13.23 -12.86
CA THR A 65 -45.74 12.32 -11.81
C THR A 65 -47.24 12.06 -11.84
N ASP A 66 -47.92 12.33 -12.96
CA ASP A 66 -49.34 11.99 -13.13
C ASP A 66 -49.58 11.49 -14.56
N GLN A 67 -49.16 10.25 -14.86
CA GLN A 67 -49.86 9.30 -15.73
C GLN A 67 -49.08 7.98 -15.83
N GLU A 68 -49.82 6.88 -15.80
CA GLU A 68 -49.42 5.46 -15.93
C GLU A 68 -48.80 4.74 -14.72
N ASN A 69 -49.70 4.45 -13.77
CA ASN A 69 -49.72 3.16 -13.07
C ASN A 69 -50.03 2.03 -14.08
N GLU A 70 -49.00 1.41 -14.68
CA GLU A 70 -49.10 0.04 -15.20
C GLU A 70 -47.89 -0.81 -14.76
N LYS A 71 -48.21 -1.82 -13.93
CA LYS A 71 -47.48 -3.07 -13.63
C LYS A 71 -46.02 -3.16 -14.11
N LYS A 72 -45.09 -2.65 -13.28
CA LYS A 72 -43.67 -3.04 -13.37
C LYS A 72 -43.52 -4.54 -13.03
N LYS A 73 -43.48 -5.38 -14.06
CA LYS A 73 -42.92 -6.74 -13.98
C LYS A 73 -41.57 -6.65 -13.26
N LYS A 74 -41.39 -7.41 -12.17
CA LYS A 74 -40.09 -7.62 -11.52
C LYS A 74 -39.10 -8.02 -12.62
N LYS A 75 -38.23 -7.10 -13.04
CA LYS A 75 -37.07 -7.43 -13.87
C LYS A 75 -36.27 -8.44 -13.07
N ARG A 76 -36.25 -9.70 -13.53
CA ARG A 76 -35.27 -10.69 -13.07
C ARG A 76 -33.90 -9.99 -13.12
N LYS A 77 -33.23 -9.83 -11.97
CA LYS A 77 -31.84 -9.36 -11.93
C LYS A 77 -31.09 -10.21 -12.95
N LYS A 78 -30.62 -9.60 -14.05
CA LYS A 78 -29.72 -10.28 -14.98
C LYS A 78 -28.57 -10.78 -14.11
N LYS A 79 -28.35 -12.10 -14.07
CA LYS A 79 -27.13 -12.66 -13.44
C LYS A 79 -25.95 -11.89 -14.05
N SER A 80 -25.13 -11.30 -13.20
CA SER A 80 -23.94 -10.58 -13.65
C SER A 80 -23.12 -11.52 -14.55
N LYS A 81 -22.71 -11.05 -15.73
CA LYS A 81 -21.86 -11.83 -16.64
C LYS A 81 -20.53 -12.23 -15.97
N THR A 82 -20.12 -11.53 -14.92
CA THR A 82 -18.90 -11.74 -14.15
C THR A 82 -19.05 -12.60 -12.90
N ALA A 83 -20.25 -13.09 -12.57
CA ALA A 83 -20.51 -13.80 -11.30
C ALA A 83 -19.74 -15.12 -11.14
N ASN A 84 -19.26 -15.70 -12.25
CA ASN A 84 -18.59 -16.99 -12.29
C ASN A 84 -17.18 -16.85 -12.91
N LEU A 85 -16.52 -15.71 -12.73
CA LEU A 85 -15.11 -15.51 -13.11
C LEU A 85 -14.24 -15.62 -11.85
N PRO A 86 -13.02 -16.16 -11.97
CA PRO A 86 -12.05 -16.11 -10.87
C PRO A 86 -11.80 -14.66 -10.45
N GLU A 87 -11.52 -14.46 -9.16
CA GLU A 87 -11.14 -13.15 -8.66
C GLU A 87 -9.73 -12.79 -9.14
N ALA A 88 -9.50 -11.53 -9.50
CA ALA A 88 -8.16 -11.07 -9.86
C ALA A 88 -7.22 -11.25 -8.66
N GLY A 89 -6.03 -11.82 -8.90
CA GLY A 89 -5.08 -12.19 -7.85
C GLY A 89 -5.27 -13.61 -7.29
N THR A 90 -6.28 -14.37 -7.73
CA THR A 90 -6.35 -15.79 -7.39
C THR A 90 -5.19 -16.53 -8.06
N GLU A 91 -4.54 -17.44 -7.34
CA GLU A 91 -3.49 -18.27 -7.92
C GLU A 91 -4.03 -19.07 -9.12
N LEU A 92 -3.36 -18.93 -10.26
CA LEU A 92 -3.70 -19.64 -11.48
C LEU A 92 -2.94 -20.97 -11.50
N PRO A 93 -3.58 -22.14 -11.57
CA PRO A 93 -2.86 -23.41 -11.65
C PRO A 93 -2.15 -23.56 -13.01
N ASP A 94 -1.21 -24.50 -13.14
CA ASP A 94 -0.47 -24.70 -14.39
C ASP A 94 -1.36 -25.19 -15.54
N ASP A 95 -2.46 -25.88 -15.20
CA ASP A 95 -3.51 -26.30 -16.11
C ASP A 95 -4.64 -25.26 -16.23
N TYR A 96 -4.37 -23.98 -15.92
CA TYR A 96 -5.36 -22.91 -16.00
C TYR A 96 -6.02 -22.85 -17.38
N VAL A 97 -7.33 -23.08 -17.39
CA VAL A 97 -8.17 -22.94 -18.58
C VAL A 97 -9.04 -21.71 -18.45
N GLU A 98 -8.91 -20.80 -19.40
CA GLU A 98 -9.76 -19.61 -19.46
C GLU A 98 -11.22 -19.96 -19.71
N LYS A 99 -12.11 -19.25 -19.05
CA LYS A 99 -13.54 -19.41 -19.28
C LYS A 99 -13.97 -18.85 -20.64
N HIS A 100 -13.38 -17.73 -21.06
CA HIS A 100 -13.53 -17.20 -22.40
C HIS A 100 -12.28 -17.54 -23.23
N ALA A 101 -12.01 -18.82 -23.43
CA ALA A 101 -10.81 -19.32 -24.11
C ALA A 101 -10.73 -18.93 -25.59
N GLU A 102 -11.87 -18.73 -26.26
CA GLU A 102 -11.90 -18.26 -27.65
C GLU A 102 -11.17 -16.92 -27.75
N ASP A 103 -10.00 -16.96 -28.40
CA ASP A 103 -9.28 -15.77 -28.78
C ASP A 103 -10.00 -15.13 -29.94
N VAL A 104 -10.18 -13.82 -29.80
CA VAL A 104 -10.78 -12.98 -30.84
C VAL A 104 -9.80 -13.02 -32.02
N VAL A 105 -8.51 -12.80 -31.76
CA VAL A 105 -7.43 -12.83 -32.77
C VAL A 105 -6.96 -14.28 -32.97
N GLU A 106 -6.63 -14.66 -34.20
CA GLU A 106 -5.86 -15.86 -34.45
C GLU A 106 -4.39 -15.67 -34.01
N ASN A 107 -3.89 -16.60 -33.17
CA ASN A 107 -2.55 -16.58 -32.59
C ASN A 107 -2.13 -15.19 -32.06
N PRO A 108 -2.83 -14.67 -31.02
CA PRO A 108 -2.58 -13.32 -30.51
C PRO A 108 -1.19 -13.16 -29.90
N PHE A 109 -0.55 -14.24 -29.47
CA PHE A 109 0.74 -14.25 -28.78
C PHE A 109 1.88 -14.78 -29.65
N ASP A 110 1.71 -14.79 -30.97
CA ASP A 110 2.78 -15.16 -31.89
C ASP A 110 4.00 -14.22 -31.70
N PRO A 111 5.21 -14.73 -31.44
CA PRO A 111 6.41 -13.91 -31.28
C PRO A 111 6.73 -13.01 -32.47
N GLU A 112 6.21 -13.31 -33.66
CA GLU A 112 6.34 -12.43 -34.84
C GLU A 112 5.54 -11.12 -34.71
N ARG A 113 4.54 -11.08 -33.81
CA ARG A 113 3.79 -9.86 -33.49
C ARG A 113 4.59 -8.96 -32.53
N PRO A 114 4.50 -7.63 -32.67
CA PRO A 114 5.09 -6.70 -31.71
C PRO A 114 4.69 -7.02 -30.27
N LEU A 115 5.66 -6.91 -29.35
CA LEU A 115 5.44 -7.20 -27.93
C LEU A 115 4.32 -6.33 -27.35
N SER A 116 4.25 -5.05 -27.73
CA SER A 116 3.20 -4.10 -27.33
C SER A 116 1.80 -4.70 -27.54
N GLN A 117 1.51 -5.18 -28.75
CA GLN A 117 0.23 -5.78 -29.11
C GLN A 117 -0.06 -7.07 -28.32
N ARG A 118 0.96 -7.90 -28.09
CA ARG A 118 0.83 -9.14 -27.29
C ARG A 118 0.47 -8.83 -25.84
N ILE A 119 1.12 -7.83 -25.24
CA ILE A 119 0.87 -7.40 -23.86
C ILE A 119 -0.48 -6.71 -23.72
N GLU A 120 -0.85 -5.80 -24.63
CA GLU A 120 -2.18 -5.17 -24.66
C GLU A 120 -3.29 -6.22 -24.72
N TYR A 121 -3.15 -7.20 -25.63
CA TYR A 121 -4.13 -8.27 -25.76
C TYR A 121 -4.20 -9.12 -24.49
N ALA A 122 -3.05 -9.44 -23.88
CA ALA A 122 -2.98 -10.19 -22.64
C ALA A 122 -3.69 -9.44 -21.48
N ILE A 123 -3.49 -8.13 -21.34
CA ILE A 123 -4.14 -7.30 -20.32
C ILE A 123 -5.66 -7.27 -20.54
N MET A 124 -6.10 -6.99 -21.77
CA MET A 124 -7.53 -7.00 -22.12
C MET A 124 -8.18 -8.35 -21.79
N LYS A 125 -7.52 -9.45 -22.17
CA LYS A 125 -8.00 -10.80 -21.93
C LYS A 125 -8.03 -11.14 -20.43
N TYR A 126 -6.99 -10.77 -19.69
CA TYR A 126 -6.92 -10.93 -18.24
C TYR A 126 -8.07 -10.18 -17.54
N ARG A 127 -8.33 -8.92 -17.91
CA ARG A 127 -9.48 -8.14 -17.40
C ARG A 127 -10.84 -8.75 -17.73
N LYS A 128 -10.98 -9.39 -18.89
CA LYS A 128 -12.23 -10.05 -19.31
C LYS A 128 -12.47 -11.38 -18.59
N ASN A 129 -11.40 -12.10 -18.26
CA ASN A 129 -11.45 -13.41 -17.62
C ASN A 129 -11.37 -13.36 -16.08
N HIS A 130 -11.14 -12.19 -15.48
CA HIS A 130 -11.07 -12.03 -14.01
C HIS A 130 -12.03 -10.97 -13.49
N LYS A 131 -12.49 -11.16 -12.27
CA LYS A 131 -13.31 -10.18 -11.55
C LYS A 131 -12.39 -9.25 -10.74
N PHE A 132 -12.46 -7.96 -11.03
CA PHE A 132 -11.75 -6.92 -10.27
C PHE A 132 -12.67 -6.26 -9.24
N SER A 133 -12.21 -6.16 -8.00
CA SER A 133 -12.75 -5.20 -7.02
C SER A 133 -12.28 -3.77 -7.39
N GLY A 134 -12.88 -2.75 -6.76
CA GLY A 134 -12.48 -1.36 -7.00
C GLY A 134 -11.01 -1.09 -6.62
N GLU A 135 -10.58 -1.63 -5.48
CA GLU A 135 -9.21 -1.52 -4.95
C GLU A 135 -8.21 -2.30 -5.82
N LYS A 136 -8.49 -3.57 -6.13
CA LYS A 136 -7.62 -4.38 -7.01
C LYS A 136 -7.50 -3.77 -8.40
N LYS A 137 -8.57 -3.18 -8.93
CA LYS A 137 -8.49 -2.43 -10.18
C LYS A 137 -7.54 -1.24 -10.05
N ALA A 138 -7.64 -0.46 -8.97
CA ALA A 138 -6.78 0.68 -8.75
C ALA A 138 -5.30 0.29 -8.62
N ILE A 139 -5.00 -0.78 -7.88
CA ILE A 139 -3.65 -1.34 -7.75
C ILE A 139 -3.13 -1.77 -9.13
N PHE A 140 -3.91 -2.56 -9.87
CA PHE A 140 -3.50 -3.04 -11.18
C PHE A 140 -3.27 -1.90 -12.18
N ASP A 141 -4.18 -0.93 -12.24
CA ASP A 141 -4.05 0.24 -13.11
C ASP A 141 -2.81 1.08 -12.76
N ASN A 142 -2.45 1.18 -11.47
CA ASN A 142 -1.27 1.91 -11.00
C ASN A 142 0.04 1.16 -11.33
N TYR A 143 0.08 -0.16 -11.14
CA TYR A 143 1.21 -0.98 -11.56
C TYR A 143 1.47 -0.90 -13.06
N LEU A 144 0.42 -1.05 -13.88
CA LEU A 144 0.54 -0.95 -15.34
C LEU A 144 1.04 0.43 -15.78
N LYS A 145 0.53 1.51 -15.17
CA LYS A 145 1.02 2.87 -15.42
C LYS A 145 2.49 3.05 -15.08
N PHE A 146 2.92 2.50 -13.93
CA PHE A 146 4.31 2.53 -13.54
C PHE A 146 5.20 1.80 -14.55
N GLY A 147 4.74 0.67 -15.09
CA GLY A 147 5.41 -0.05 -16.19
C GLY A 147 5.28 0.61 -17.58
N GLY A 148 4.90 1.89 -17.67
CA GLY A 148 4.81 2.64 -18.93
C GLY A 148 3.54 2.39 -19.77
N ILE A 149 2.53 1.73 -19.21
CA ILE A 149 1.30 1.38 -19.93
C ILE A 149 0.23 2.45 -19.67
N ASN A 150 -0.32 3.01 -20.74
CA ASN A 150 -1.38 4.00 -20.65
C ASN A 150 -2.69 3.32 -20.28
N THR A 151 -3.10 3.41 -19.01
CA THR A 151 -4.39 2.86 -18.54
C THR A 151 -5.45 3.94 -18.42
N GLY A 152 -6.61 3.71 -19.06
CA GLY A 152 -7.76 4.62 -19.03
C GLY A 152 -8.60 4.54 -20.30
N PRO A 153 -9.89 4.90 -20.25
CA PRO A 153 -10.72 4.87 -21.46
C PRO A 153 -10.10 5.79 -22.52
N ASN A 154 -9.69 5.22 -23.66
CA ASN A 154 -9.11 5.94 -24.79
C ASN A 154 -10.10 7.00 -25.32
N MET A 155 -10.05 8.21 -24.77
CA MET A 155 -10.96 9.31 -25.11
C MET A 155 -10.72 9.89 -26.51
N PHE A 156 -9.63 9.49 -27.17
CA PHE A 156 -9.21 10.01 -28.48
C PHE A 156 -9.39 9.04 -29.66
N LEU A 157 -9.86 7.80 -29.44
CA LEU A 157 -10.37 6.97 -30.55
C LEU A 157 -11.79 7.43 -30.93
N GLY A 158 -11.86 8.66 -31.45
CA GLY A 158 -13.06 9.19 -32.07
C GLY A 158 -13.42 8.35 -33.29
N ARG A 159 -14.51 7.58 -33.19
CA ARG A 159 -15.34 7.13 -34.33
C ARG A 159 -14.59 6.68 -35.59
N ALA A 160 -13.60 5.80 -35.51
CA ALA A 160 -13.35 4.92 -36.66
C ALA A 160 -14.54 3.95 -36.67
N THR A 161 -15.56 4.22 -37.48
CA THR A 161 -16.69 3.31 -37.61
C THR A 161 -16.35 2.29 -38.69
N SER A 162 -16.90 1.08 -38.61
CA SER A 162 -16.83 0.08 -39.70
C SER A 162 -17.33 0.60 -41.06
N ALA A 163 -17.92 1.80 -41.11
CA ALA A 163 -18.28 2.51 -42.33
C ALA A 163 -17.07 3.11 -43.10
N ASP A 164 -15.90 3.27 -42.47
CA ASP A 164 -14.74 3.93 -43.09
C ASP A 164 -13.84 2.94 -43.87
N ARG A 165 -13.94 1.63 -43.61
CA ARG A 165 -13.25 0.55 -44.34
C ARG A 165 -14.15 -0.70 -44.51
N PRO A 166 -15.18 -0.66 -45.35
CA PRO A 166 -16.17 -1.74 -45.47
C PRO A 166 -15.66 -3.00 -46.21
N ASP A 167 -14.51 -2.93 -46.89
CA ASP A 167 -13.95 -4.05 -47.69
C ASP A 167 -12.78 -4.77 -47.01
N ASP A 168 -12.46 -4.41 -45.76
CA ASP A 168 -11.38 -5.04 -44.99
C ASP A 168 -11.98 -5.99 -43.93
N PRO A 169 -11.87 -7.33 -44.09
CA PRO A 169 -12.36 -8.27 -43.10
C PRO A 169 -11.63 -8.15 -41.75
N ASP A 170 -10.44 -7.54 -41.72
CA ASP A 170 -9.72 -7.22 -40.49
C ASP A 170 -10.20 -5.90 -39.84
N ALA A 171 -11.02 -5.08 -40.52
CA ALA A 171 -11.54 -3.83 -39.95
C ALA A 171 -12.72 -4.03 -38.96
N GLU A 172 -13.53 -5.08 -39.12
CA GLU A 172 -14.49 -5.46 -38.06
C GLU A 172 -13.77 -6.00 -36.82
N PHE A 173 -12.65 -6.67 -37.04
CA PHE A 173 -11.80 -7.27 -36.03
C PHE A 173 -11.06 -6.20 -35.19
N ASP A 174 -10.44 -5.25 -35.87
CA ASP A 174 -9.75 -4.10 -35.30
C ASP A 174 -10.74 -3.17 -34.57
N PHE A 175 -11.98 -3.08 -35.03
CA PHE A 175 -13.05 -2.29 -34.39
C PHE A 175 -13.51 -2.88 -33.04
N ASP A 176 -13.66 -4.20 -32.92
CA ASP A 176 -14.02 -4.83 -31.64
C ASP A 176 -12.83 -4.89 -30.66
N ALA A 177 -11.60 -4.98 -31.15
CA ALA A 177 -10.38 -4.82 -30.37
C ALA A 177 -10.22 -3.38 -29.85
N ALA A 178 -10.35 -2.37 -30.73
CA ALA A 178 -10.27 -0.95 -30.41
C ALA A 178 -11.39 -0.47 -29.46
N LYS A 179 -12.57 -1.08 -29.50
CA LYS A 179 -13.68 -0.78 -28.58
C LYS A 179 -13.49 -1.37 -27.18
N THR A 180 -12.56 -2.31 -27.02
CA THR A 180 -12.31 -3.04 -25.76
C THR A 180 -10.94 -2.70 -25.16
N ALA A 181 -10.01 -2.12 -25.93
CA ALA A 181 -8.71 -1.66 -25.46
C ALA A 181 -8.85 -0.41 -24.57
N ILE A 182 -8.86 -0.65 -23.25
CA ILE A 182 -8.80 0.37 -22.19
C ILE A 182 -7.33 0.67 -21.83
N ASP A 183 -6.41 -0.19 -22.23
CA ASP A 183 -5.00 -0.07 -21.93
C ASP A 183 -4.24 -0.05 -23.25
N SER A 184 -3.29 0.89 -23.39
CA SER A 184 -2.42 1.01 -24.56
C SER A 184 -0.96 0.98 -24.16
N VAL A 185 -0.19 0.14 -24.83
CA VAL A 185 1.25 -0.03 -24.68
C VAL A 185 1.92 0.72 -25.84
N PRO A 186 2.78 1.72 -25.56
CA PRO A 186 3.52 2.42 -26.60
C PRO A 186 4.32 1.44 -27.49
N ASP A 187 4.22 1.60 -28.81
CA ASP A 187 4.98 0.79 -29.78
C ASP A 187 6.46 1.20 -29.83
N GLU A 188 6.75 2.48 -29.59
CA GLU A 188 8.10 3.03 -29.49
C GLU A 188 8.40 3.33 -28.02
N LEU A 189 9.48 2.73 -27.51
CA LEU A 189 10.03 3.09 -26.21
C LEU A 189 10.79 4.42 -26.34
N GLU A 190 10.78 5.22 -25.27
CA GLU A 190 11.61 6.42 -25.20
C GLU A 190 13.10 6.05 -25.34
N GLU A 191 13.90 6.96 -25.88
CA GLU A 191 15.32 6.70 -26.13
C GLU A 191 16.05 6.34 -24.82
N GLY A 192 16.60 5.12 -24.74
CA GLY A 192 17.26 4.60 -23.54
C GLY A 192 16.36 3.78 -22.60
N VAL A 193 15.08 3.59 -22.92
CA VAL A 193 14.16 2.74 -22.15
C VAL A 193 14.10 1.34 -22.76
N GLU A 194 14.29 0.33 -21.93
CA GLU A 194 14.21 -1.09 -22.29
C GLU A 194 13.09 -1.79 -21.52
N VAL A 195 12.57 -2.90 -22.05
CA VAL A 195 11.58 -3.72 -21.34
C VAL A 195 12.29 -4.56 -20.28
N ASN A 196 11.94 -4.34 -19.01
CA ASN A 196 12.48 -5.09 -17.87
C ASN A 196 11.37 -5.34 -16.82
N PHE A 197 10.81 -6.55 -16.82
CA PHE A 197 9.77 -6.96 -15.88
C PHE A 197 10.30 -7.06 -14.45
N THR A 198 11.55 -7.51 -14.27
CA THR A 198 12.15 -7.66 -12.93
C THR A 198 12.31 -6.32 -12.25
N GLU A 199 12.90 -5.36 -12.96
CA GLU A 199 13.14 -4.01 -12.45
C GLU A 199 11.82 -3.28 -12.18
N VAL A 200 10.84 -3.37 -13.09
CA VAL A 200 9.50 -2.80 -12.87
C VAL A 200 8.88 -3.37 -11.59
N ALA A 201 8.90 -4.69 -11.37
CA ALA A 201 8.36 -5.28 -10.15
C ALA A 201 9.13 -4.85 -8.89
N GLN A 202 10.47 -4.80 -8.98
CA GLN A 202 11.35 -4.47 -7.86
C GLN A 202 11.21 -3.00 -7.44
N VAL A 203 11.33 -2.06 -8.36
CA VAL A 203 11.20 -0.63 -8.07
C VAL A 203 9.78 -0.31 -7.61
N TYR A 204 8.77 -0.89 -8.28
CA TYR A 204 7.37 -0.68 -7.90
C TYR A 204 7.10 -1.06 -6.45
N PHE A 205 7.39 -2.31 -6.06
CA PHE A 205 7.08 -2.77 -4.72
C PHE A 205 8.04 -2.25 -3.66
N SER A 206 9.30 -2.02 -4.01
CA SER A 206 10.27 -1.57 -3.01
C SER A 206 10.24 -0.07 -2.74
N ASN A 207 9.70 0.74 -3.66
CA ASN A 207 9.72 2.19 -3.56
C ASN A 207 8.36 2.80 -3.91
N THR A 208 7.95 2.75 -5.17
CA THR A 208 6.83 3.55 -5.71
C THR A 208 5.50 3.25 -5.00
N PHE A 209 5.16 1.97 -4.81
CA PHE A 209 3.93 1.54 -4.14
C PHE A 209 3.83 2.05 -2.71
N ILE A 210 4.95 2.11 -1.99
CA ILE A 210 5.01 2.53 -0.57
C ILE A 210 4.84 4.05 -0.44
N ARG A 211 5.29 4.79 -1.45
CA ARG A 211 5.17 6.25 -1.52
C ARG A 211 3.78 6.72 -1.97
N GLU A 212 3.04 5.85 -2.65
CA GLU A 212 1.73 6.19 -3.18
C GLU A 212 0.72 6.45 -2.05
N SER A 213 0.24 7.69 -1.97
CA SER A 213 -0.73 8.12 -0.95
C SER A 213 -2.08 7.40 -1.05
N ARG A 214 -2.35 6.77 -2.20
CA ARG A 214 -3.61 6.07 -2.47
C ARG A 214 -3.75 4.76 -1.70
N PHE A 215 -2.65 4.05 -1.44
CA PHE A 215 -2.66 2.70 -0.86
C PHE A 215 -2.19 2.77 0.60
N ILE A 216 -3.14 2.86 1.52
CA ILE A 216 -2.87 3.13 2.94
C ILE A 216 -3.24 1.92 3.81
N SER A 217 -4.14 1.05 3.37
CA SER A 217 -4.60 -0.05 4.22
C SER A 217 -3.57 -1.17 4.29
N LEU A 218 -3.60 -1.98 5.36
CA LEU A 218 -2.78 -3.19 5.42
C LEU A 218 -3.18 -4.17 4.30
N GLN A 219 -4.47 -4.22 3.95
CA GLN A 219 -4.96 -5.11 2.90
C GLN A 219 -4.37 -4.76 1.53
N ASP A 220 -4.16 -3.48 1.22
CA ASP A 220 -3.51 -3.08 -0.04
C ASP A 220 -2.10 -3.70 -0.16
N PHE A 221 -1.33 -3.70 0.93
CA PHE A 221 0.02 -4.27 0.99
C PHE A 221 0.03 -5.80 0.92
N VAL A 222 -1.10 -6.46 1.21
CA VAL A 222 -1.28 -7.91 1.07
C VAL A 222 -1.76 -8.25 -0.35
N ASP A 223 -2.76 -7.54 -0.85
CA ASP A 223 -3.42 -7.82 -2.12
C ASP A 223 -2.56 -7.45 -3.33
N ALA A 224 -1.76 -6.38 -3.24
CA ALA A 224 -0.98 -5.90 -4.38
C ALA A 224 0.02 -6.92 -4.92
N PRO A 225 0.96 -7.49 -4.13
CA PRO A 225 1.89 -8.49 -4.64
C PRO A 225 1.18 -9.76 -5.10
N VAL A 226 0.08 -10.16 -4.45
CA VAL A 226 -0.73 -11.32 -4.88
C VAL A 226 -1.35 -11.08 -6.26
N LEU A 227 -1.90 -9.88 -6.49
CA LEU A 227 -2.51 -9.51 -7.76
C LEU A 227 -1.51 -9.47 -8.91
N ILE A 228 -0.34 -8.87 -8.68
CA ILE A 228 0.70 -8.72 -9.70
C ILE A 228 1.35 -10.08 -10.01
N ASP A 229 1.62 -10.93 -9.01
CA ASP A 229 2.13 -12.29 -9.26
C ASP A 229 1.17 -13.11 -10.11
N ALA A 230 -0.14 -13.05 -9.84
CA ALA A 230 -1.15 -13.75 -10.64
C ALA A 230 -1.16 -13.27 -12.11
N PHE A 231 -0.97 -11.97 -12.35
CA PHE A 231 -0.87 -11.42 -13.70
C PHE A 231 0.43 -11.83 -14.40
N LEU A 232 1.59 -11.74 -13.74
CA LEU A 232 2.85 -12.21 -14.30
C LEU A 232 2.81 -13.71 -14.61
N ARG A 233 2.21 -14.51 -13.73
CA ARG A 233 1.95 -15.94 -13.98
C ARG A 233 1.06 -16.16 -15.19
N TYR A 234 0.03 -15.33 -15.36
CA TYR A 234 -0.82 -15.38 -16.55
C TYR A 234 -0.01 -15.13 -17.84
N LEU A 235 0.92 -14.16 -17.84
CA LEU A 235 1.81 -13.92 -18.98
C LEU A 235 2.68 -15.14 -19.30
N GLN A 236 3.18 -15.84 -18.27
CA GLN A 236 3.98 -17.06 -18.45
C GLN A 236 3.15 -18.22 -19.00
N ILE A 237 2.00 -18.53 -18.42
CA ILE A 237 1.14 -19.65 -18.82
C ILE A 237 0.68 -19.48 -20.27
N ARG A 238 0.37 -18.24 -20.68
CA ARG A 238 -0.07 -17.92 -22.04
C ARG A 238 1.07 -17.71 -23.03
N ASN A 239 2.32 -17.83 -22.58
CA ASN A 239 3.52 -17.60 -23.38
C ASN A 239 3.46 -16.27 -24.15
N VAL A 240 3.07 -15.20 -23.46
CA VAL A 240 2.83 -13.88 -24.08
C VAL A 240 4.13 -13.26 -24.59
N ALA A 241 5.21 -13.42 -23.83
CA ALA A 241 6.52 -12.84 -24.12
C ALA A 241 7.64 -13.89 -23.88
N PRO A 242 7.76 -14.93 -24.73
CA PRO A 242 8.76 -15.98 -24.56
C PRO A 242 10.20 -15.46 -24.53
N GLU A 243 10.47 -14.37 -25.25
CA GLU A 243 11.78 -13.73 -25.28
C GLU A 243 12.17 -13.07 -23.95
N TYR A 244 11.21 -12.83 -23.05
CA TYR A 244 11.40 -12.32 -21.69
C TYR A 244 11.02 -13.36 -20.61
N ALA A 245 10.98 -14.66 -20.95
CA ALA A 245 10.50 -15.69 -20.02
C ALA A 245 11.31 -15.77 -18.71
N GLU A 246 12.64 -15.62 -18.79
CA GLU A 246 13.53 -15.59 -17.62
C GLU A 246 13.29 -14.34 -16.78
N ASP A 247 13.17 -13.18 -17.42
CA ASP A 247 12.92 -11.91 -16.76
C ASP A 247 11.56 -11.89 -16.04
N ILE A 248 10.50 -12.43 -16.65
CA ILE A 248 9.21 -12.60 -15.99
C ILE A 248 9.31 -13.56 -14.79
N ALA A 249 10.14 -14.61 -14.88
CA ALA A 249 10.34 -15.53 -13.76
C ALA A 249 11.07 -14.85 -12.59
N ASN A 250 12.09 -14.04 -12.88
CA ASN A 250 12.81 -13.23 -11.90
C ASN A 250 11.90 -12.19 -11.25
N ALA A 251 11.07 -11.50 -12.04
CA ALA A 251 10.05 -10.59 -11.54
C ALA A 251 9.12 -11.28 -10.53
N ARG A 252 8.63 -12.48 -10.84
CA ARG A 252 7.78 -13.24 -9.91
C ARG A 252 8.50 -13.64 -8.62
N ALA A 253 9.81 -13.92 -8.68
CA ALA A 253 10.60 -14.18 -7.47
C ALA A 253 10.62 -12.96 -6.55
N ILE A 254 10.85 -11.76 -7.10
CA ILE A 254 10.79 -10.48 -6.37
C ILE A 254 9.39 -10.25 -5.79
N VAL A 255 8.33 -10.49 -6.57
CA VAL A 255 6.95 -10.36 -6.07
C VAL A 255 6.68 -11.38 -4.95
N GLY A 256 7.28 -12.58 -5.02
CA GLY A 256 7.25 -13.56 -3.93
C GLY A 256 7.83 -13.01 -2.62
N GLU A 257 8.96 -12.32 -2.68
CA GLU A 257 9.50 -11.61 -1.51
C GLU A 257 8.54 -10.49 -1.05
N ALA A 258 7.97 -9.72 -1.99
CA ALA A 258 7.05 -8.63 -1.70
C ALA A 258 5.80 -9.10 -0.92
N LYS A 259 5.25 -10.29 -1.21
CA LYS A 259 4.14 -10.89 -0.45
C LYS A 259 4.44 -11.00 1.05
N ILE A 260 5.70 -11.20 1.42
CA ILE A 260 6.15 -11.34 2.81
C ILE A 260 6.55 -9.99 3.39
N GLN A 261 7.35 -9.21 2.66
CA GLN A 261 7.98 -8.01 3.22
C GLN A 261 7.04 -6.81 3.27
N LEU A 262 6.13 -6.64 2.30
CA LEU A 262 5.27 -5.44 2.24
C LEU A 262 4.33 -5.32 3.45
N PRO A 263 3.58 -6.37 3.86
CA PRO A 263 2.76 -6.29 5.06
C PRO A 263 3.60 -5.98 6.31
N LYS A 264 4.83 -6.52 6.38
CA LYS A 264 5.77 -6.22 7.47
C LYS A 264 6.19 -4.76 7.47
N CYS A 265 6.61 -4.19 6.33
CA CYS A 265 6.92 -2.76 6.19
C CYS A 265 5.77 -1.87 6.68
N LYS A 266 4.53 -2.22 6.34
CA LYS A 266 3.35 -1.49 6.77
C LYS A 266 3.14 -1.54 8.28
N ARG A 267 3.29 -2.72 8.89
CA ARG A 267 3.19 -2.89 10.35
C ARG A 267 4.29 -2.12 11.10
N ILE A 268 5.54 -2.22 10.65
CA ILE A 268 6.66 -1.46 11.24
C ILE A 268 6.35 0.03 11.22
N SER A 269 5.87 0.55 10.07
CA SER A 269 5.53 1.97 9.92
C SER A 269 4.44 2.43 10.91
N GLY A 270 3.55 1.53 11.33
CA GLY A 270 2.52 1.82 12.34
C GLY A 270 3.04 1.80 13.79
N PHE A 271 4.12 1.05 14.06
CA PHE A 271 4.65 0.91 15.41
C PHE A 271 5.88 1.77 15.71
N MET A 272 6.64 2.17 14.69
CA MET A 272 7.82 3.03 14.83
C MET A 272 7.45 4.43 15.38
N PRO A 273 8.33 5.06 16.17
CA PRO A 273 9.63 4.58 16.65
C PRO A 273 9.55 3.70 17.93
N GLY A 274 8.35 3.32 18.38
CA GLY A 274 8.14 2.58 19.62
C GLY A 274 7.90 3.47 20.85
N ASN A 275 7.44 2.87 21.95
CA ASN A 275 7.13 3.55 23.20
C ASN A 275 8.41 4.02 23.91
N TYR A 276 9.45 3.19 23.93
CA TYR A 276 10.75 3.53 24.51
C TYR A 276 11.36 4.75 23.81
N ASN A 277 11.46 4.74 22.49
CA ASN A 277 12.05 5.87 21.77
C ASN A 277 11.16 7.12 21.82
N LYS A 278 9.83 6.99 21.83
CA LYS A 278 8.92 8.12 22.11
C LYS A 278 9.19 8.72 23.50
N ALA A 279 9.44 7.89 24.51
CA ALA A 279 9.80 8.35 25.84
C ALA A 279 11.18 9.04 25.85
N CYS A 280 12.17 8.52 25.13
CA CYS A 280 13.46 9.19 24.93
C CYS A 280 13.30 10.56 24.25
N ALA A 281 12.55 10.63 23.16
CA ALA A 281 12.27 11.89 22.46
C ALA A 281 11.54 12.90 23.36
N SER A 282 10.58 12.43 24.17
CA SER A 282 9.88 13.28 25.13
C SER A 282 10.77 13.82 26.26
N LEU A 283 11.81 13.09 26.68
CA LEU A 283 12.70 13.51 27.77
C LEU A 283 13.91 14.30 27.32
N PHE A 284 14.48 13.94 26.17
CA PHE A 284 15.76 14.46 25.68
C PHE A 284 15.62 15.30 24.42
N GLY A 285 14.50 15.20 23.71
CA GLY A 285 14.28 15.88 22.44
C GLY A 285 14.17 17.40 22.60
N ALA A 286 14.36 18.10 21.49
CA ALA A 286 14.49 19.56 21.45
C ALA A 286 13.20 20.33 21.79
N LEU A 287 12.07 19.65 22.02
CA LEU A 287 10.77 20.30 22.25
C LEU A 287 10.74 21.18 23.52
N GLU A 288 11.60 20.89 24.51
CA GLU A 288 11.71 21.71 25.72
C GLU A 288 12.83 22.76 25.68
N SER A 289 13.78 22.67 24.74
CA SER A 289 15.03 23.44 24.85
C SER A 289 15.18 24.65 23.92
N ASP A 290 14.29 24.86 22.93
CA ASP A 290 14.51 25.92 21.92
C ASP A 290 13.34 26.87 21.66
N MET A 291 12.30 26.87 22.50
CA MET A 291 11.40 28.02 22.51
C MET A 291 12.07 29.20 23.22
N ASP A 292 12.47 30.20 22.45
CA ASP A 292 12.81 31.52 22.98
C ASP A 292 11.58 32.10 23.69
N THR A 293 11.52 31.88 25.01
CA THR A 293 10.48 32.42 25.88
C THR A 293 10.76 33.85 26.34
N SER A 294 11.84 34.49 25.86
CA SER A 294 12.25 35.84 26.33
C SER A 294 11.23 36.93 26.00
N TRP A 295 10.39 36.71 24.98
CA TRP A 295 9.29 37.61 24.60
C TRP A 295 7.98 37.32 25.34
N MET A 296 7.89 36.22 26.10
CA MET A 296 6.67 35.82 26.79
C MET A 296 6.50 36.55 28.12
N THR A 297 5.31 37.10 28.34
CA THR A 297 4.88 37.63 29.64
C THR A 297 4.49 36.51 30.61
N GLU A 298 4.38 36.83 31.91
CA GLU A 298 3.98 35.88 32.96
C GLU A 298 2.59 35.25 32.71
N ALA A 299 1.69 35.98 32.04
CA ALA A 299 0.38 35.48 31.65
C ALA A 299 0.47 34.45 30.50
N THR A 300 1.29 34.70 29.49
CA THR A 300 1.50 33.76 28.37
C THR A 300 2.21 32.49 28.81
N MET A 301 3.15 32.57 29.76
CA MET A 301 3.76 31.37 30.36
C MET A 301 2.74 30.52 31.13
N LYS A 302 1.80 31.14 31.86
CA LYS A 302 0.73 30.41 32.56
C LYS A 302 -0.23 29.71 31.59
N ILE A 303 -0.63 30.39 30.52
CA ILE A 303 -1.51 29.82 29.50
C ILE A 303 -0.81 28.67 28.77
N GLN A 304 0.48 28.83 28.43
CA GLN A 304 1.27 27.76 27.83
C GLN A 304 1.43 26.56 28.78
N LYS A 305 1.72 26.79 30.06
CA LYS A 305 1.78 25.71 31.06
C LYS A 305 0.45 24.99 31.22
N GLN A 306 -0.67 25.72 31.19
CA GLN A 306 -2.01 25.14 31.21
C GLN A 306 -2.33 24.37 29.92
N PHE A 307 -1.83 24.85 28.78
CA PHE A 307 -1.97 24.16 27.49
C PHE A 307 -1.12 22.90 27.46
N LEU A 308 0.16 22.95 27.87
CA LEU A 308 1.00 21.75 28.00
C LEU A 308 0.43 20.77 29.03
N SER A 309 -0.08 21.24 30.16
CA SER A 309 -0.73 20.33 31.13
C SER A 309 -1.98 19.69 30.54
N PHE A 310 -2.80 20.44 29.79
CA PHE A 310 -3.96 19.91 29.10
C PHE A 310 -3.59 18.92 27.99
N VAL A 311 -2.53 19.21 27.23
CA VAL A 311 -1.99 18.32 26.18
C VAL A 311 -1.43 17.03 26.82
N VAL A 312 -0.72 17.13 27.93
CA VAL A 312 -0.24 15.96 28.70
C VAL A 312 -1.41 15.15 29.27
N GLU A 313 -2.45 15.82 29.77
CA GLU A 313 -3.65 15.18 30.33
C GLU A 313 -4.54 14.55 29.23
N THR A 314 -4.52 15.09 28.01
CA THR A 314 -5.32 14.61 26.86
C THR A 314 -4.57 13.59 25.99
N ILE A 315 -3.25 13.67 25.88
CA ILE A 315 -2.41 12.84 25.00
C ILE A 315 -1.59 11.78 25.78
N GLY A 316 -1.56 11.84 27.11
CA GLY A 316 -1.23 10.69 27.95
C GLY A 316 0.26 10.35 28.11
N THR A 317 1.19 11.29 27.91
CA THR A 317 2.60 11.09 28.25
C THR A 317 3.03 12.10 29.31
N ASN A 318 2.88 11.73 30.58
CA ASN A 318 3.51 12.48 31.67
C ASN A 318 5.03 12.32 31.57
N SER A 319 5.79 13.39 31.82
CA SER A 319 7.26 13.34 31.95
C SER A 319 7.71 12.24 32.93
N ASP A 320 6.97 12.02 34.01
CA ASP A 320 7.26 10.95 34.98
C ASP A 320 7.08 9.53 34.42
N ASP A 321 6.14 9.31 33.51
CA ASP A 321 5.92 8.00 32.89
C ASP A 321 6.99 7.73 31.82
N SER A 322 7.36 8.75 31.04
CA SER A 322 8.52 8.68 30.14
C SER A 322 9.80 8.36 30.92
N LYS A 323 10.01 8.98 32.09
CA LYS A 323 11.14 8.68 32.97
C LYS A 323 11.14 7.24 33.46
N LYS A 324 9.98 6.66 33.81
CA LYS A 324 9.90 5.25 34.23
C LYS A 324 10.32 4.30 33.12
N ILE A 325 9.83 4.54 31.90
CA ILE A 325 10.17 3.73 30.72
C ILE A 325 11.67 3.81 30.44
N VAL A 326 12.22 5.02 30.38
CA VAL A 326 13.64 5.24 30.05
C VAL A 326 14.57 4.72 31.15
N LYS A 327 14.18 4.79 32.43
CA LYS A 327 14.96 4.27 33.57
C LYS A 327 15.24 2.78 33.51
N ALA A 328 14.46 2.02 32.75
CA ALA A 328 14.72 0.59 32.53
C ALA A 328 16.06 0.35 31.83
N HIS A 329 16.50 1.29 30.98
CA HIS A 329 17.72 1.17 30.19
C HIS A 329 18.78 2.22 30.57
N ILE A 330 18.36 3.48 30.75
CA ILE A 330 19.24 4.60 31.13
C ILE A 330 19.09 4.84 32.64
N LYS A 331 20.08 4.40 33.42
CA LYS A 331 20.03 4.42 34.90
C LYS A 331 19.82 5.82 35.50
N ASP A 332 20.41 6.84 34.89
CA ASP A 332 20.39 8.21 35.39
C ASP A 332 19.97 9.20 34.28
N PRO A 333 18.68 9.25 33.92
CA PRO A 333 18.23 10.06 32.80
C PRO A 333 18.33 11.56 33.07
N ASP A 334 18.31 12.00 34.34
CA ASP A 334 18.33 13.43 34.67
C ASP A 334 19.69 14.09 34.36
N ASN A 335 20.76 13.29 34.23
CA ASN A 335 22.11 13.74 33.85
C ASN A 335 22.46 13.47 32.38
N VAL A 336 21.50 12.97 31.60
CA VAL A 336 21.67 12.69 30.18
C VAL A 336 21.08 13.82 29.36
N ARG A 337 21.82 14.28 28.35
CA ARG A 337 21.37 15.29 27.40
C ARG A 337 21.61 14.85 25.96
N LEU A 338 20.83 15.41 25.05
CA LEU A 338 21.06 15.30 23.62
C LEU A 338 22.41 15.94 23.24
N VAL A 339 23.19 15.24 22.42
CA VAL A 339 24.53 15.68 21.96
C VAL A 339 24.55 15.92 20.46
N GLU A 340 23.87 15.08 19.70
CA GLU A 340 23.92 15.09 18.24
C GLU A 340 22.60 14.57 17.69
N THR A 341 22.07 15.23 16.67
CA THR A 341 20.89 14.79 15.92
C THR A 341 21.28 14.64 14.47
N LYS A 342 20.91 13.51 13.86
CA LYS A 342 21.09 13.24 12.43
C LYS A 342 19.72 13.01 11.82
N GLU A 343 19.28 14.00 11.07
CA GLU A 343 17.98 14.00 10.42
C GLU A 343 18.07 13.38 9.03
N TRP A 344 16.96 12.81 8.56
CA TRP A 344 16.80 12.33 7.17
C TRP A 344 17.84 11.29 6.71
N VAL A 345 18.47 10.60 7.65
CA VAL A 345 19.48 9.58 7.34
C VAL A 345 18.83 8.42 6.61
N PHE A 346 19.38 8.06 5.45
CA PHE A 346 18.96 6.83 4.78
C PHE A 346 19.67 5.64 5.39
N ALA A 347 18.94 4.83 6.16
CA ALA A 347 19.54 3.75 6.90
C ALA A 347 18.99 2.40 6.46
N LYS A 348 19.88 1.40 6.40
CA LYS A 348 19.53 -0.01 6.25
C LYS A 348 19.67 -0.75 7.57
N ILE A 349 18.80 -1.73 7.83
CA ILE A 349 18.95 -2.64 8.96
C ILE A 349 20.12 -3.59 8.65
N ALA A 350 21.23 -3.41 9.37
CA ALA A 350 22.44 -4.21 9.17
C ALA A 350 22.47 -5.46 10.08
N GLU A 351 21.98 -5.33 11.32
CA GLU A 351 21.99 -6.40 12.31
C GLU A 351 20.79 -6.29 13.25
N ILE A 352 20.26 -7.44 13.66
CA ILE A 352 19.24 -7.56 14.71
C ILE A 352 19.82 -8.49 15.77
N ALA A 353 19.91 -8.01 17.02
CA ALA A 353 20.41 -8.83 18.11
C ALA A 353 19.49 -10.05 18.34
N PRO A 354 20.04 -11.21 18.76
CA PRO A 354 19.23 -12.40 18.99
C PRO A 354 18.23 -12.17 20.13
N TYR A 355 17.02 -12.67 19.95
CA TYR A 355 15.92 -12.63 20.92
C TYR A 355 15.13 -13.94 20.89
N SER A 356 14.36 -14.22 21.94
CA SER A 356 13.51 -15.41 22.05
C SER A 356 12.08 -15.10 21.62
N GLU A 357 11.38 -16.09 21.06
CA GLU A 357 9.94 -15.98 20.81
C GLU A 357 9.12 -15.83 22.10
N THR A 358 9.66 -16.31 23.23
CA THR A 358 9.04 -16.21 24.55
C THR A 358 9.22 -14.87 25.24
N ASP A 359 10.07 -13.99 24.68
CA ASP A 359 10.32 -12.66 25.23
C ASP A 359 9.04 -11.84 25.18
N ALA A 360 8.89 -10.92 26.14
CA ALA A 360 7.70 -10.09 26.21
C ALA A 360 7.66 -9.12 25.02
N GLN A 361 6.46 -8.76 24.58
CA GLN A 361 6.28 -7.89 23.41
C GLN A 361 6.86 -6.47 23.59
N ASP A 362 7.07 -6.05 24.83
CA ASP A 362 7.70 -4.77 25.18
C ASP A 362 9.20 -4.90 25.52
N ASP A 363 9.79 -6.10 25.41
CA ASP A 363 11.23 -6.29 25.62
C ASP A 363 12.02 -5.56 24.53
N LEU A 364 13.09 -4.89 24.95
CA LEU A 364 13.92 -4.07 24.07
C LEU A 364 15.03 -4.89 23.43
N ILE A 365 14.99 -4.97 22.11
CA ILE A 365 15.97 -5.65 21.28
C ILE A 365 16.81 -4.60 20.56
N LYS A 366 18.11 -4.82 20.53
CA LYS A 366 19.04 -3.95 19.83
C LYS A 366 19.00 -4.22 18.32
N VAL A 367 18.77 -3.18 17.54
CA VAL A 367 18.80 -3.18 16.08
C VAL A 367 19.86 -2.18 15.62
N THR A 368 20.80 -2.66 14.81
CA THR A 368 21.86 -1.81 14.26
C THR A 368 21.47 -1.36 12.86
N PHE A 369 21.32 -0.05 12.72
CA PHE A 369 21.12 0.62 11.45
C PHE A 369 22.48 1.08 10.89
N GLU A 370 22.69 0.94 9.59
CA GLU A 370 23.87 1.42 8.87
C GLU A 370 23.44 2.47 7.86
N ASN A 371 24.15 3.60 7.79
CA ASN A 371 23.87 4.63 6.80
C ASN A 371 24.21 4.10 5.38
N LYS A 372 23.26 4.20 4.45
CA LYS A 372 23.45 3.72 3.07
C LYS A 372 24.46 4.57 2.29
N GLU A 373 24.55 5.86 2.62
CA GLU A 373 25.48 6.79 2.00
C GLU A 373 26.89 6.72 2.63
N ASN A 374 26.97 6.23 3.88
CA ASN A 374 28.23 6.09 4.61
C ASN A 374 28.23 4.81 5.48
N SER A 375 28.68 3.69 4.92
CA SER A 375 28.71 2.39 5.61
C SER A 375 29.54 2.34 6.90
N GLU A 376 30.41 3.31 7.17
CA GLU A 376 31.16 3.39 8.43
C GLU A 376 30.27 3.87 9.59
N GLU A 377 29.16 4.52 9.27
CA GLU A 377 28.26 5.11 10.23
C GLU A 377 27.15 4.14 10.63
N LYS A 378 27.11 3.79 11.92
CA LYS A 378 26.17 2.84 12.50
C LYS A 378 25.46 3.42 13.71
N PHE A 379 24.19 3.05 13.86
CA PHE A 379 23.31 3.46 14.94
C PHE A 379 22.70 2.24 15.62
N ASP A 380 23.08 2.02 16.87
CA ASP A 380 22.50 0.96 17.71
C ASP A 380 21.25 1.51 18.41
N ILE A 381 20.08 1.02 18.00
CA ILE A 381 18.77 1.48 18.49
C ILE A 381 18.07 0.33 19.21
N PHE A 382 17.48 0.62 20.36
CA PHE A 382 16.64 -0.33 21.07
C PHE A 382 15.17 -0.17 20.66
N LEU A 383 14.54 -1.26 20.23
CA LEU A 383 13.15 -1.30 19.78
C LEU A 383 12.42 -2.44 20.49
N GLU A 384 11.13 -2.24 20.75
CA GLU A 384 10.30 -3.28 21.33
C GLU A 384 10.18 -4.48 20.40
N LYS A 385 10.12 -5.69 20.97
CA LYS A 385 9.94 -6.94 20.24
C LYS A 385 8.80 -6.91 19.25
N LYS A 386 7.65 -6.31 19.60
CA LYS A 386 6.50 -6.17 18.68
C LYS A 386 6.82 -5.42 17.37
N ILE A 387 7.87 -4.61 17.35
CA ILE A 387 8.37 -3.93 16.14
C ILE A 387 9.36 -4.84 15.43
N VAL A 388 10.31 -5.42 16.19
CA VAL A 388 11.40 -6.25 15.67
C VAL A 388 10.90 -7.57 15.05
N ASP A 389 9.78 -8.12 15.53
CA ASP A 389 9.11 -9.32 14.96
C ASP A 389 8.77 -9.14 13.46
N PHE A 390 8.63 -7.89 12.99
CA PHE A 390 8.37 -7.58 11.59
C PHE A 390 9.63 -7.15 10.81
N MET A 391 10.73 -6.83 11.49
CA MET A 391 11.95 -6.35 10.86
C MET A 391 12.73 -7.47 10.16
N MET A 392 13.40 -7.12 9.06
CA MET A 392 14.29 -8.02 8.34
C MET A 392 15.58 -7.28 7.97
N ILE A 393 16.69 -8.01 8.00
CA ILE A 393 18.00 -7.48 7.59
C ILE A 393 17.92 -7.03 6.13
N GLY A 394 18.50 -5.87 5.84
CA GLY A 394 18.49 -5.24 4.52
C GLY A 394 17.33 -4.27 4.30
N MET A 395 16.25 -4.33 5.08
CA MET A 395 15.18 -3.30 5.00
C MET A 395 15.76 -1.92 5.21
N VAL A 396 15.19 -0.92 4.54
CA VAL A 396 15.69 0.46 4.59
C VAL A 396 14.61 1.43 5.06
N THR A 397 15.02 2.56 5.61
CA THR A 397 14.11 3.61 6.09
C THR A 397 14.82 4.96 6.12
N ARG A 398 14.05 6.04 6.02
CA ARG A 398 14.53 7.41 6.31
C ARG A 398 14.23 7.72 7.76
N ALA A 399 15.25 7.98 8.55
CA ALA A 399 15.16 8.08 10.00
C ALA A 399 15.90 9.28 10.58
N THR A 400 15.45 9.73 11.74
CA THR A 400 16.14 10.73 12.57
C THR A 400 16.72 10.03 13.79
N PHE A 401 18.05 10.01 13.88
CA PHE A 401 18.80 9.40 14.98
C PHE A 401 19.34 10.46 15.92
N CYS A 402 19.15 10.25 17.21
CA CYS A 402 19.55 11.20 18.26
C CYS A 402 20.51 10.54 19.24
N LYS A 403 21.70 11.13 19.39
CA LYS A 403 22.76 10.65 20.27
C LYS A 403 22.69 11.33 21.62
N LEU A 404 22.74 10.54 22.67
CA LEU A 404 22.75 11.00 24.05
C LEU A 404 24.18 11.12 24.58
N SER A 405 24.35 11.92 25.64
CA SER A 405 25.64 12.07 26.33
C SER A 405 26.12 10.81 27.05
N SER A 406 25.24 9.82 27.25
CA SER A 406 25.61 8.48 27.69
C SER A 406 26.36 7.68 26.62
N GLY A 407 26.26 8.09 25.35
CA GLY A 407 26.76 7.37 24.18
C GLY A 407 25.67 6.57 23.45
N ASP A 408 24.49 6.42 24.05
CA ASP A 408 23.36 5.68 23.47
C ASP A 408 22.69 6.50 22.36
N TRP A 409 22.10 5.79 21.39
CA TRP A 409 21.25 6.38 20.37
C TRP A 409 19.79 6.03 20.62
N TYR A 410 18.89 6.96 20.32
CA TYR A 410 17.47 6.68 20.20
C TYR A 410 16.95 7.16 18.84
N LEU A 411 15.84 6.56 18.42
CA LEU A 411 15.19 6.87 17.15
C LEU A 411 14.07 7.87 17.38
N GLU A 412 14.23 9.12 16.94
CA GLU A 412 13.17 10.13 17.11
C GLU A 412 11.98 9.88 16.18
N GLY A 413 12.26 9.45 14.95
CA GLY A 413 11.24 9.13 13.98
C GLY A 413 11.81 8.32 12.81
N ALA A 414 10.95 7.52 12.19
CA ALA A 414 11.27 6.79 10.98
C ALA A 414 10.09 6.85 10.03
N THR A 415 10.38 7.02 8.75
CA THR A 415 9.40 7.08 7.67
C THR A 415 9.87 6.20 6.51
N ARG A 416 8.93 5.85 5.62
CA ARG A 416 9.22 5.12 4.38
C ARG A 416 10.02 3.84 4.66
N VAL A 417 9.46 2.94 5.48
CA VAL A 417 10.05 1.62 5.71
C VAL A 417 9.86 0.79 4.45
N MET A 418 10.97 0.40 3.82
CA MET A 418 11.01 -0.26 2.53
C MET A 418 11.67 -1.66 2.65
N PRO A 419 11.29 -2.62 1.79
CA PRO A 419 11.81 -3.99 1.80
C PRO A 419 13.32 -4.10 1.63
N SER A 420 13.88 -5.27 1.91
CA SER A 420 15.32 -5.54 1.73
C SER A 420 15.77 -5.56 0.27
N PHE A 421 14.85 -5.81 -0.67
CA PHE A 421 15.10 -5.76 -2.11
C PHE A 421 14.98 -4.33 -2.67
N TYR A 422 15.12 -3.30 -1.82
CA TYR A 422 15.05 -1.89 -2.22
C TYR A 422 15.96 -1.55 -3.39
N MET A 423 15.36 -0.92 -4.40
CA MET A 423 16.03 -0.36 -5.56
C MET A 423 15.65 1.11 -5.69
N GLU A 424 16.65 1.95 -5.98
CA GLU A 424 16.41 3.36 -6.29
C GLU A 424 15.66 3.46 -7.62
N ASP A 425 14.76 4.43 -7.70
CA ASP A 425 14.06 4.73 -8.94
C ASP A 425 14.87 5.80 -9.66
N ASP A 426 15.75 5.38 -10.58
CA ASP A 426 16.62 6.27 -11.34
C ASP A 426 15.83 7.24 -12.24
N CYS A 427 14.53 6.98 -12.44
CA CYS A 427 13.63 7.81 -13.23
C CYS A 427 12.95 8.92 -12.42
N MET A 428 13.08 8.91 -11.08
CA MET A 428 12.46 9.91 -10.18
C MET A 428 13.55 10.79 -9.58
N VAL A 429 13.51 12.10 -9.84
CA VAL A 429 14.50 13.06 -9.32
C VAL A 429 14.06 13.55 -7.93
N GLU A 430 14.97 14.05 -7.09
CA GLU A 430 14.63 14.60 -5.76
C GLU A 430 13.49 15.63 -5.78
N GLU A 431 13.33 16.37 -6.89
CA GLU A 431 12.23 17.32 -7.08
C GLU A 431 10.84 16.65 -7.19
N ASP A 432 10.79 15.36 -7.55
CA ASP A 432 9.59 14.50 -7.52
C ASP A 432 9.34 13.88 -6.13
N LEU A 433 10.18 14.20 -5.13
CA LEU A 433 10.09 13.69 -3.75
C LEU A 433 9.39 14.64 -2.78
N ASP A 434 9.15 15.89 -3.18
CA ASP A 434 8.70 17.03 -2.35
C ASP A 434 7.19 17.34 -2.41
N PHE A 435 6.36 16.41 -2.90
CA PHE A 435 4.90 16.53 -2.87
C PHE A 435 4.20 15.45 -2.05
#